data_AF-A0A2P8FYE8-F1
#
_entry.id   AF-A0A2P8FYE8-F1
#
_cell.length_a   1.000
_cell.length_b   1.000
_cell.length_c   1.000
_cell.angle_alpha   90.00
_cell.angle_beta   90.00
_cell.angle_gamma   90.00
#
_symmetry.space_group_name_H-M   'P 1'
#
loop_
_entity.id
_entity.type
_entity.pdbx_description
1 polymer ?
#
loop_
_entity_poly.entity_id
_entity_poly.type
_entity_poly.pdbx_seq_one_letter_code
_entity_poly.pdbx_strand_id
1 'polypeptide(L)'
;MRHLNLTLSTLFFIFIPSLLFGQIITWKEIHPGVWKGTAGKPDAYDLLKAAETTASPALAKLTKQEFPLDKSAIAFQLNNGKSYLRLPLQRNEQLYGFGLNFQTIHQRGRIMQLHADHYGKSDNGRTHAPVPFYVSSLG
;
A
#
# COMPACT_ATOMS: atom_id res chain seq x y z
N MET A 1 -61.20 -18.29 34.73
CA MET A 1 -59.92 -18.94 34.41
C MET A 1 -59.10 -17.98 33.54
N ARG A 2 -58.01 -17.46 34.10
CA ARG A 2 -56.81 -16.80 33.53
C ARG A 2 -56.94 -16.06 32.17
N HIS A 3 -56.94 -14.72 32.25
CA HIS A 3 -56.49 -13.85 31.18
C HIS A 3 -54.95 -13.90 31.11
N LEU A 4 -54.40 -14.39 30.00
CA LEU A 4 -52.97 -14.45 29.73
C LEU A 4 -52.61 -13.27 28.82
N ASN A 5 -52.02 -12.22 29.38
CA ASN A 5 -51.54 -11.07 28.63
C ASN A 5 -50.26 -11.47 27.88
N LEU A 6 -50.35 -11.53 26.55
CA LEU A 6 -49.22 -11.82 25.66
C LEU A 6 -48.43 -10.52 25.44
N THR A 7 -47.44 -10.24 26.27
CA THR A 7 -46.50 -9.13 26.03
C THR A 7 -45.51 -9.55 24.95
N LEU A 8 -45.75 -9.10 23.72
CA LEU A 8 -44.86 -9.29 22.58
C LEU A 8 -43.63 -8.38 22.75
N SER A 9 -42.53 -8.95 23.24
CA SER A 9 -41.25 -8.23 23.36
C SER A 9 -40.55 -8.21 22.01
N THR A 10 -40.58 -7.05 21.34
CA THR A 10 -39.93 -6.82 20.04
C THR A 10 -38.42 -6.65 20.26
N LEU A 11 -37.64 -7.69 19.97
CA LEU A 11 -36.18 -7.65 20.04
C LEU A 11 -35.61 -6.87 18.83
N PHE A 12 -35.23 -5.61 19.05
CA PHE A 12 -34.62 -4.76 18.02
C PHE A 12 -33.15 -5.15 17.84
N PHE A 13 -32.84 -5.96 16.83
CA PHE A 13 -31.44 -6.24 16.43
C PHE A 13 -30.85 -4.98 15.78
N ILE A 14 -30.09 -4.20 16.55
CA ILE A 14 -29.29 -3.10 16.03
C ILE A 14 -28.14 -3.72 15.21
N PHE A 15 -28.28 -3.72 13.90
CA PHE A 15 -27.17 -3.97 12.97
C PHE A 15 -26.22 -2.78 13.07
N ILE A 16 -25.17 -2.90 13.90
CA ILE A 16 -24.06 -1.95 13.90
C ILE A 16 -23.24 -2.27 12.64
N PRO A 17 -23.20 -1.39 11.62
CA PRO A 17 -22.28 -1.60 10.51
C PRO A 17 -20.87 -1.52 11.09
N SER A 18 -20.11 -2.61 10.99
CA SER A 18 -18.69 -2.62 11.29
C SER A 18 -17.99 -1.71 10.30
N LEU A 19 -17.78 -0.45 10.71
CA LEU A 19 -16.84 0.43 10.05
C LEU A 19 -15.47 -0.24 10.17
N LEU A 20 -15.00 -0.85 9.08
CA LEU A 20 -13.64 -1.31 8.94
C LEU A 20 -12.75 -0.07 8.91
N PHE A 21 -12.38 0.43 10.07
CA PHE A 21 -11.36 1.46 10.20
C PHE A 21 -10.05 0.89 9.67
N GLY A 22 -9.63 1.35 8.49
CA GLY A 22 -8.27 1.09 8.01
C GLY A 22 -7.26 1.55 9.06
N GLN A 23 -6.21 0.77 9.29
CA GLN A 23 -5.21 1.17 10.27
C GLN A 23 -4.48 2.40 9.74
N ILE A 24 -4.35 3.41 10.59
CA ILE A 24 -3.61 4.62 10.27
C ILE A 24 -2.12 4.29 10.28
N ILE A 25 -1.43 4.57 9.17
CA ILE A 25 0.01 4.43 9.07
C ILE A 25 0.66 5.67 9.69
N THR A 26 1.48 5.47 10.72
CA THR A 26 2.34 6.53 11.24
C THR A 26 3.58 6.67 10.37
N TRP A 27 3.71 7.81 9.70
CA TRP A 27 4.85 8.12 8.83
C TRP A 27 5.95 8.83 9.62
N LYS A 28 7.15 8.25 9.64
CA LYS A 28 8.36 8.84 10.24
C LYS A 28 9.35 9.20 9.14
N GLU A 29 9.82 10.44 9.12
CA GLU A 29 10.95 10.83 8.27
C GLU A 29 12.23 10.18 8.81
N ILE A 30 12.92 9.39 7.98
CA ILE A 30 14.15 8.67 8.35
C ILE A 30 15.41 9.28 7.72
N HIS A 31 15.25 10.00 6.60
CA HIS A 31 16.25 10.86 5.98
C HIS A 31 15.52 12.05 5.33
N PRO A 32 16.21 13.17 5.00
CA PRO A 32 15.59 14.30 4.31
C PRO A 32 14.85 13.84 3.04
N GLY A 33 13.52 13.99 3.02
CA GLY A 33 12.70 13.57 1.88
C GLY A 33 12.44 12.06 1.77
N VAL A 34 12.73 11.27 2.81
CA VAL A 34 12.47 9.82 2.86
C VAL A 34 11.67 9.47 4.10
N TRP A 35 10.46 8.96 3.89
CA TRP A 35 9.54 8.57 4.96
C TRP A 35 9.35 7.06 5.03
N LYS A 36 9.32 6.53 6.24
CA LYS A 36 8.97 5.15 6.55
C LYS A 36 7.64 5.10 7.27
N GLY A 37 6.69 4.37 6.70
CA GLY A 37 5.46 3.95 7.35
C GLY A 37 5.51 2.46 7.64
N THR A 38 5.04 2.05 8.82
CA THR A 38 4.85 0.63 9.16
C THR A 38 3.36 0.35 9.27
N ALA A 39 2.89 -0.69 8.57
CA ALA A 39 1.49 -1.08 8.55
C ALA A 39 1.35 -2.55 8.94
N GLY A 40 0.37 -2.88 9.79
CA GLY A 40 0.22 -4.23 10.33
C GLY A 40 1.48 -4.71 11.08
N LYS A 41 1.81 -6.00 10.91
CA LYS A 41 3.03 -6.63 11.44
C LYS A 41 3.89 -7.10 10.26
N PRO A 42 4.94 -6.37 9.86
CA PRO A 42 5.85 -6.80 8.79
C PRO A 42 6.54 -8.12 9.12
N ASP A 43 6.88 -8.87 8.08
CA ASP A 43 7.61 -10.13 8.22
C ASP A 43 9.04 -9.91 8.71
N ALA A 44 9.60 -10.95 9.35
CA ALA A 44 10.97 -10.93 9.83
C ALA A 44 11.98 -10.81 8.67
N TYR A 45 11.65 -11.34 7.50
CA TYR A 45 12.45 -11.28 6.28
C TYR A 45 11.83 -10.33 5.25
N ASP A 46 12.64 -9.50 4.60
CA ASP A 46 12.21 -8.56 3.57
C ASP A 46 13.34 -8.31 2.55
N LEU A 47 13.04 -7.57 1.47
CA LEU A 47 13.99 -7.34 0.38
C LEU A 47 15.25 -6.59 0.80
N LEU A 48 15.16 -5.66 1.76
CA LEU A 48 16.33 -4.89 2.20
C LEU A 48 17.24 -5.76 3.08
N LYS A 49 16.67 -6.61 3.93
CA LYS A 49 17.41 -7.61 4.72
C LYS A 49 18.06 -8.65 3.81
N ALA A 50 17.33 -9.13 2.80
CA ALA A 50 17.85 -10.08 1.81
C ALA A 50 19.06 -9.54 1.03
N ALA A 51 19.03 -8.24 0.73
CA ALA A 51 20.12 -7.55 0.02
C ALA A 51 21.29 -7.14 0.93
N GLU A 52 21.19 -7.35 2.26
CA GLU A 52 22.18 -6.94 3.26
C GLU A 52 22.65 -5.48 3.10
N THR A 53 21.72 -4.61 2.69
CA THR A 53 22.04 -3.22 2.33
C THR A 53 21.78 -2.25 3.47
N THR A 54 22.56 -1.17 3.50
CA THR A 54 22.40 -0.05 4.44
C THR A 54 22.20 1.25 3.68
N ALA A 55 21.51 2.20 4.33
CA ALA A 55 21.23 3.50 3.74
C ALA A 55 22.54 4.27 3.48
N SER A 56 22.68 4.84 2.28
CA SER A 56 23.86 5.62 1.91
C SER A 56 24.00 6.86 2.78
N PRO A 57 25.19 7.19 3.32
CA PRO A 57 25.45 8.45 4.02
C PRO A 57 25.15 9.70 3.18
N ALA A 58 25.14 9.57 1.85
CA ALA A 58 24.81 10.66 0.93
C ALA A 58 23.37 11.17 1.10
N LEU A 59 22.45 10.35 1.63
CA LEU A 59 21.07 10.76 1.89
C LEU A 59 20.97 11.93 2.87
N ALA A 60 21.95 12.08 3.79
CA ALA A 60 22.00 13.21 4.73
C ALA A 60 22.24 14.56 4.04
N LYS A 61 22.71 14.56 2.78
CA LYS A 61 22.97 15.76 1.98
C LYS A 61 21.77 16.21 1.16
N LEU A 62 20.69 15.42 1.13
CA LEU A 62 19.47 15.78 0.41
C LEU A 62 18.76 16.95 1.10
N THR A 63 18.06 17.75 0.31
CA THR A 63 17.20 18.80 0.84
C THR A 63 15.97 18.19 1.50
N LYS A 64 15.55 18.74 2.64
CA LYS A 64 14.28 18.37 3.25
C LYS A 64 13.14 18.66 2.28
N GLN A 65 12.19 17.75 2.22
CA GLN A 65 10.99 17.88 1.41
C GLN A 65 9.76 17.73 2.29
N GLU A 66 8.62 18.21 1.84
CA GLU A 66 7.33 17.89 2.48
C GLU A 66 6.87 16.49 2.07
N PHE A 67 6.04 15.88 2.92
CA PHE A 67 5.49 14.56 2.61
C PHE A 67 4.61 14.63 1.35
N PRO A 68 4.85 13.80 0.31
CA PRO A 68 4.33 14.05 -1.03
C PRO A 68 2.86 13.68 -1.25
N LEU A 69 2.21 12.98 -0.31
CA LEU A 69 0.85 12.46 -0.47
C LEU A 69 -0.11 13.02 0.59
N ASP A 70 -1.38 13.12 0.26
CA ASP A 70 -2.42 13.34 1.27
C ASP A 70 -2.53 12.11 2.17
N LYS A 71 -2.03 12.23 3.41
CA LYS A 71 -2.02 11.15 4.40
C LYS A 71 -3.42 10.65 4.73
N SER A 72 -4.45 11.50 4.62
CA SER A 72 -5.83 11.12 4.90
C SER A 72 -6.43 10.22 3.81
N ALA A 73 -5.90 10.29 2.59
CA ALA A 73 -6.33 9.49 1.45
C ALA A 73 -5.57 8.15 1.32
N ILE A 74 -4.49 7.97 2.08
CA ILE A 74 -3.78 6.69 2.20
C ILE A 74 -4.61 5.74 3.05
N ALA A 75 -4.84 4.53 2.55
CA ALA A 75 -5.54 3.50 3.30
C ALA A 75 -4.73 2.21 3.36
N PHE A 76 -4.74 1.59 4.53
CA PHE A 76 -4.21 0.25 4.74
C PHE A 76 -5.23 -0.64 5.43
N GLN A 77 -5.29 -1.89 5.00
CA GLN A 77 -6.12 -2.91 5.62
C GLN A 77 -5.40 -4.26 5.61
N LEU A 78 -5.51 -4.99 6.72
CA LEU A 78 -5.20 -6.41 6.77
C LEU A 78 -6.51 -7.20 6.63
N ASN A 79 -6.59 -8.08 5.64
CA ASN A 79 -7.77 -8.92 5.43
C ASN A 79 -7.35 -10.32 4.95
N ASN A 80 -7.79 -11.37 5.65
CA ASN A 80 -7.51 -12.77 5.34
C ASN A 80 -6.01 -13.06 5.08
N GLY A 81 -5.14 -12.53 5.97
CA GLY A 81 -3.68 -12.71 5.86
C GLY A 81 -3.01 -11.94 4.72
N LYS A 82 -3.75 -11.07 4.01
CA LYS A 82 -3.22 -10.21 2.95
C LYS A 82 -3.21 -8.75 3.40
N SER A 83 -2.13 -8.06 3.03
CA SER A 83 -1.96 -6.62 3.23
C SER A 83 -2.44 -5.86 2.01
N TYR A 84 -3.36 -4.93 2.20
CA TYR A 84 -3.90 -4.06 1.16
C TYR A 84 -3.42 -2.63 1.43
N LEU A 85 -2.74 -2.03 0.45
CA LEU A 85 -2.29 -0.64 0.49
C LEU A 85 -2.94 0.11 -0.68
N ARG A 86 -3.52 1.27 -0.39
CA ARG A 86 -4.04 2.21 -1.39
C ARG A 86 -3.36 3.55 -1.20
N LEU A 87 -2.77 4.05 -2.28
CA LEU A 87 -2.17 5.38 -2.37
C LEU A 87 -3.03 6.25 -3.32
N PRO A 88 -3.24 7.54 -3.00
CA PRO A 88 -4.01 8.43 -3.87
C PRO A 88 -3.25 8.74 -5.16
N LEU A 89 -4.00 8.99 -6.24
CA LEU A 89 -3.47 9.50 -7.50
C LEU A 89 -4.25 10.74 -7.92
N GLN A 90 -3.57 11.72 -8.50
CA GLN A 90 -4.21 12.88 -9.12
C GLN A 90 -4.68 12.56 -10.53
N ARG A 91 -5.57 13.40 -11.09
CA ARG A 91 -5.92 13.31 -12.52
C ARG A 91 -4.67 13.60 -13.37
N ASN A 92 -4.49 12.87 -14.47
CA ASN A 92 -3.39 13.01 -15.45
C ASN A 92 -1.96 12.67 -14.99
N GLU A 93 -1.71 12.48 -13.70
CA GLU A 93 -0.45 11.93 -13.16
C GLU A 93 -0.01 10.67 -13.92
N GLN A 94 1.27 10.56 -14.30
CA GLN A 94 1.82 9.33 -14.89
C GLN A 94 2.60 8.55 -13.85
N LEU A 95 2.61 7.22 -13.99
CA LEU A 95 3.38 6.32 -13.13
C LEU A 95 4.44 5.60 -13.97
N TYR A 96 5.61 5.39 -13.37
CA TYR A 96 6.76 4.70 -13.96
C TYR A 96 7.34 3.69 -12.95
N GLY A 97 8.18 2.76 -13.42
CA GLY A 97 8.84 1.78 -12.56
C GLY A 97 8.12 0.44 -12.56
N PHE A 98 7.89 -0.13 -11.37
CA PHE A 98 7.42 -1.50 -11.15
C PHE A 98 8.35 -2.57 -11.77
N GLY A 99 9.66 -2.29 -11.75
CA GLY A 99 10.70 -3.20 -12.21
C GLY A 99 11.10 -3.03 -13.68
N LEU A 100 11.78 -4.05 -14.20
CA LEU A 100 12.34 -4.08 -15.56
C LEU A 100 11.27 -4.49 -16.59
N ASN A 101 10.66 -3.49 -17.22
CA ASN A 101 9.69 -3.65 -18.31
C ASN A 101 10.37 -3.41 -19.68
N PHE A 102 9.88 -4.05 -20.74
CA PHE A 102 10.54 -4.01 -22.06
C PHE A 102 9.69 -3.35 -23.16
N GLN A 103 8.38 -3.28 -22.99
CA GLN A 103 7.44 -2.75 -23.98
C GLN A 103 6.75 -1.47 -23.51
N THR A 104 6.82 -1.16 -22.21
CA THR A 104 6.03 -0.11 -21.59
C THR A 104 6.83 0.76 -20.65
N ILE A 105 6.59 2.07 -20.76
CA ILE A 105 7.17 3.09 -19.89
C ILE A 105 6.10 3.63 -18.93
N HIS A 106 4.93 4.00 -19.44
CA HIS A 106 3.81 4.47 -18.63
C HIS A 106 3.05 3.29 -18.01
N GLN A 107 2.95 3.29 -16.69
CA GLN A 107 2.38 2.20 -15.90
C GLN A 107 1.01 2.54 -15.29
N ARG A 108 0.52 3.77 -15.47
CA ARG A 108 -0.82 4.14 -14.99
C ARG A 108 -1.89 3.30 -15.70
N GLY A 109 -2.82 2.75 -14.92
CA GLY A 109 -3.91 1.92 -15.42
C GLY A 109 -3.53 0.46 -15.70
N ARG A 110 -2.30 0.05 -15.38
CA ARG A 110 -1.84 -1.33 -15.59
C ARG A 110 -1.97 -2.16 -14.33
N ILE A 111 -2.15 -3.46 -14.52
CA ILE A 111 -2.19 -4.46 -13.46
C ILE A 111 -0.96 -5.36 -13.63
N MET A 112 -0.17 -5.49 -12.57
CA MET A 112 1.11 -6.21 -12.60
C MET A 112 1.20 -7.18 -11.42
N GLN A 113 1.76 -8.36 -11.67
CA GLN A 113 2.11 -9.36 -10.67
C GLN A 113 3.62 -9.48 -10.62
N LEU A 114 4.23 -8.82 -9.61
CA LEU A 114 5.67 -8.66 -9.52
C LEU A 114 6.34 -9.94 -9.04
N HIS A 115 6.85 -10.76 -9.97
CA HIS A 115 7.59 -11.99 -9.68
C HIS A 115 8.89 -12.07 -10.46
N ALA A 116 9.93 -12.62 -9.83
CA ALA A 116 11.21 -12.83 -10.49
C ALA A 116 11.04 -14.00 -11.47
N ASP A 117 11.29 -13.75 -12.75
CA ASP A 117 11.08 -14.72 -13.82
C ASP A 117 11.92 -14.36 -15.06
N HIS A 118 12.02 -15.28 -16.01
CA HIS A 118 12.47 -14.93 -17.35
C HIS A 118 11.41 -14.08 -18.05
N TYR A 119 11.85 -13.10 -18.85
CA TYR A 119 10.93 -12.21 -19.55
C TYR A 119 10.08 -12.97 -20.59
N GLY A 120 8.78 -13.07 -20.35
CA GLY A 120 7.82 -13.81 -21.17
C GLY A 120 7.25 -13.05 -22.39
N LYS A 121 7.96 -12.04 -22.92
CA LYS A 121 7.50 -11.18 -24.04
C LYS A 121 6.22 -10.38 -23.75
N SER A 122 5.87 -10.18 -22.49
CA SER A 122 4.76 -9.34 -22.06
C SER A 122 5.07 -8.69 -20.73
N ASP A 123 4.77 -7.40 -20.61
CA ASP A 123 4.97 -6.63 -19.39
C ASP A 123 3.79 -6.82 -18.45
N ASN A 124 3.80 -7.93 -17.68
CA ASN A 124 2.79 -8.29 -16.68
C ASN A 124 3.33 -8.29 -15.25
N GLY A 125 4.56 -7.80 -15.04
CA GLY A 125 5.27 -7.80 -13.76
C GLY A 125 6.19 -9.00 -13.52
N ARG A 126 6.12 -10.04 -14.37
CA ARG A 126 7.04 -11.18 -14.32
C ARG A 126 8.27 -10.88 -15.19
N THR A 127 9.39 -10.62 -14.53
CA THR A 127 10.61 -10.15 -15.20
C THR A 127 11.84 -10.45 -14.33
N HIS A 128 13.04 -10.22 -14.88
CA HIS A 128 14.30 -10.49 -14.19
C HIS A 128 14.49 -9.63 -12.94
N ALA A 129 13.95 -8.40 -12.93
CA ALA A 129 14.05 -7.47 -11.81
C ALA A 129 12.68 -6.80 -11.53
N PRO A 130 11.75 -7.50 -10.84
CA PRO A 130 10.39 -7.03 -10.58
C PRO A 130 10.35 -6.08 -9.36
N VAL A 131 11.13 -4.99 -9.41
CA VAL A 131 11.34 -4.10 -8.26
C VAL A 131 10.00 -3.46 -7.83
N PRO A 132 9.53 -3.65 -6.58
CA PRO A 132 8.27 -3.08 -6.08
C PRO A 132 8.45 -1.61 -5.69
N PHE A 133 8.87 -0.80 -6.65
CA PHE A 133 9.12 0.64 -6.54
C PHE A 133 8.53 1.33 -7.77
N TYR A 134 7.87 2.47 -7.56
CA TYR A 134 7.33 3.28 -8.64
C TYR A 134 7.66 4.76 -8.43
N VAL A 135 7.57 5.54 -9.50
CA VAL A 135 7.77 6.99 -9.51
C VAL A 135 6.54 7.66 -10.11
N SER A 136 6.12 8.77 -9.52
CA SER A 136 5.07 9.64 -10.05
C SER A 136 5.67 10.73 -10.93
N SER A 137 4.94 11.18 -11.95
CA SER A 137 5.31 12.38 -12.72
C SER A 137 5.19 13.69 -11.91
N LEU A 138 4.60 13.65 -10.71
CA LEU A 138 4.44 14.81 -9.83
C LEU A 138 5.63 15.02 -8.88
N GLY A 139 6.63 14.12 -8.92
CA GLY A 139 7.74 14.06 -7.95
C GLY A 139 7.52 12.99 -6.89
#